data_AF-A0A2U1LR44-F1
#
_entry.id   AF-A0A2U1LR44-F1
#
_cell.length_a   1.000
_cell.length_b   1.000
_cell.length_c   1.000
_cell.angle_alpha   90.00
_cell.angle_beta   90.00
_cell.angle_gamma   90.00
#
_symmetry.space_group_name_H-M   'P 1'
#
loop_
_entity.id
_entity.type
_entity.pdbx_description
1 polymer ?
#
loop_
_entity_poly.entity_id
_entity_poly.type
_entity_poly.pdbx_seq_one_letter_code
_entity_poly.pdbx_strand_id
1 'polypeptide(L)'
;MSSTTDNQQPEQTNGNIKSSPEEIQSTHNGNGDSSPNPNEDLDLKGEEQLKQVQNVGSENVGKTELKEEGSKTFTMRELLNELKNGDGNEGSEAAADTATPRSQENTQQQTEKNSAAMDLINSITGSDEEGRSRQRILTFAAKRYASAIERNPDDYDALYNWALVLQESADNVNSDTSSPSKDALLEEACKKYDEATRLNPTLHDAYYNWAIAISDRAKMRGRTKEAEELWKQATNNYEKAVKLNWNSPQALNNWGLALQELSAIVPAREKQTIVKSAISKFRAAIQLQFDFHRAIYNLGTVLYGLAEDTSRTGGHDVSSNELYSQSAIYIAAAHALRPNYSVYTSALKLVRSMLPLPYLKVGYLTAPPVGNPIAPHGDWKRTQFVLNHEGLQQIHNDEQRHMLPGDKTSNGRPAIKIDIQDIVSVSPCADLTLPPGPSICIDTIHGQTFLIADSWEYLDTWLDAIRLVYTIFARGKTDVLAGIITG
;
A
#
# COMPACT_ATOMS: atom_id res chain seq x y z
N MET A 1 54.93 19.09 -33.27
CA MET A 1 55.90 19.18 -34.39
C MET A 1 56.39 17.76 -34.67
N SER A 2 56.49 17.38 -35.95
CA SER A 2 56.94 16.05 -36.46
C SER A 2 56.02 14.87 -36.06
N SER A 3 55.32 14.15 -36.94
CA SER A 3 55.77 13.31 -38.09
C SER A 3 56.72 12.18 -37.63
N THR A 4 56.59 10.92 -38.09
CA THR A 4 56.21 10.44 -39.45
C THR A 4 55.90 8.92 -39.46
N THR A 5 54.98 8.43 -40.35
CA THR A 5 54.96 7.10 -41.07
C THR A 5 54.98 5.77 -40.23
N ASP A 6 54.56 4.55 -40.63
CA ASP A 6 53.92 3.89 -41.81
C ASP A 6 53.55 2.41 -41.40
N ASN A 7 52.81 1.52 -42.11
CA ASN A 7 51.83 1.55 -43.22
C ASN A 7 51.05 0.19 -43.30
N GLN A 8 50.16 0.04 -44.30
CA GLN A 8 49.76 -1.18 -45.04
C GLN A 8 49.00 -2.37 -44.38
N GLN A 9 47.72 -2.45 -44.80
CA GLN A 9 46.88 -3.64 -45.13
C GLN A 9 47.41 -4.39 -46.40
N PRO A 10 46.72 -5.43 -46.95
CA PRO A 10 45.73 -6.41 -46.41
C PRO A 10 46.05 -7.88 -46.84
N GLU A 11 45.20 -8.87 -46.51
CA GLU A 11 44.71 -9.85 -47.51
C GLU A 11 43.47 -10.67 -47.05
N GLN A 12 42.71 -11.19 -48.03
CA GLN A 12 41.53 -12.04 -47.85
C GLN A 12 41.88 -13.53 -48.03
N THR A 13 41.06 -14.46 -47.53
CA THR A 13 40.82 -15.73 -48.25
C THR A 13 39.52 -16.42 -47.83
N ASN A 14 38.92 -17.15 -48.78
CA ASN A 14 37.66 -17.89 -48.63
C ASN A 14 37.81 -19.25 -47.92
N GLY A 15 36.72 -19.78 -47.36
CA GLY A 15 36.62 -21.18 -46.94
C GLY A 15 35.17 -21.61 -46.65
N ASN A 16 34.50 -22.23 -47.62
CA ASN A 16 33.08 -22.59 -47.57
C ASN A 16 32.89 -24.10 -47.80
N ILE A 17 32.41 -24.86 -46.80
CA ILE A 17 32.06 -26.29 -46.96
C ILE A 17 30.78 -26.64 -46.18
N LYS A 18 29.80 -27.21 -46.92
CA LYS A 18 28.65 -27.96 -46.40
C LYS A 18 29.05 -29.41 -46.10
N SER A 19 28.46 -30.02 -45.06
CA SER A 19 27.83 -31.37 -45.17
C SER A 19 27.22 -31.86 -43.86
N SER A 20 25.98 -32.36 -43.96
CA SER A 20 25.36 -33.37 -43.09
C SER A 20 24.94 -34.55 -44.00
N PRO A 21 24.31 -35.64 -43.52
CA PRO A 21 24.33 -36.27 -42.19
C PRO A 21 24.77 -37.75 -42.30
N GLU A 22 24.74 -38.54 -41.22
CA GLU A 22 24.54 -40.00 -41.35
C GLU A 22 23.87 -40.63 -40.11
N GLU A 23 23.01 -41.61 -40.35
CA GLU A 23 22.22 -42.37 -39.37
C GLU A 23 22.95 -43.66 -38.95
N ILE A 24 22.62 -44.23 -37.78
CA ILE A 24 22.35 -45.67 -37.68
C ILE A 24 21.06 -45.88 -36.86
N GLN A 25 20.18 -46.74 -37.37
CA GLN A 25 18.84 -47.03 -36.88
C GLN A 25 18.77 -48.31 -36.01
N SER A 26 17.55 -48.60 -35.52
CA SER A 26 16.90 -49.92 -35.29
C SER A 26 16.62 -50.33 -33.83
N THR A 27 15.46 -50.87 -33.45
CA THR A 27 14.11 -51.00 -34.10
C THR A 27 13.06 -51.46 -33.07
N HIS A 28 11.80 -50.99 -33.18
CA HIS A 28 10.49 -51.66 -32.88
C HIS A 28 10.26 -52.44 -31.55
N ASN A 29 9.06 -52.53 -30.93
CA ASN A 29 7.62 -52.23 -31.23
C ASN A 29 6.97 -51.61 -29.96
N GLY A 30 5.74 -51.08 -29.88
CA GLY A 30 4.60 -50.94 -30.83
C GLY A 30 3.25 -50.98 -30.06
N ASN A 31 2.21 -50.31 -30.57
CA ASN A 31 0.86 -50.06 -29.97
C ASN A 31 0.86 -48.93 -28.91
N GLY A 32 -0.04 -47.93 -28.90
CA GLY A 32 -1.45 -47.82 -29.33
C GLY A 32 -2.32 -47.62 -28.06
N ASP A 33 -3.29 -46.70 -27.94
CA ASP A 33 -4.04 -45.89 -28.91
C ASP A 33 -4.69 -44.66 -28.19
N SER A 34 -5.23 -43.71 -28.97
CA SER A 34 -6.32 -42.75 -28.64
C SER A 34 -6.29 -41.88 -27.36
N SER A 35 -6.30 -40.55 -27.55
CA SER A 35 -6.91 -39.58 -26.61
C SER A 35 -8.43 -39.83 -26.45
N PRO A 36 -9.08 -39.38 -25.36
CA PRO A 36 -9.64 -38.02 -25.38
C PRO A 36 -9.62 -37.27 -24.04
N ASN A 37 -9.79 -35.94 -24.14
CA ASN A 37 -10.21 -35.09 -23.02
C ASN A 37 -11.74 -35.17 -22.87
N PRO A 38 -12.30 -35.17 -21.64
CA PRO A 38 -13.31 -34.16 -21.36
C PRO A 38 -13.27 -33.58 -19.93
N ASN A 39 -13.78 -32.36 -19.79
CA ASN A 39 -14.22 -31.82 -18.50
C ASN A 39 -15.49 -32.55 -18.04
N GLU A 40 -15.63 -32.80 -16.74
CA GLU A 40 -16.72 -32.29 -15.87
C GLU A 40 -16.61 -32.86 -14.44
N ASP A 41 -17.10 -32.08 -13.48
CA ASP A 41 -17.50 -32.41 -12.10
C ASP A 41 -16.59 -33.28 -11.20
N LEU A 42 -15.84 -32.61 -10.31
CA LEU A 42 -15.72 -33.08 -8.92
C LEU A 42 -15.98 -31.94 -7.94
N ASP A 43 -17.17 -32.03 -7.35
CA ASP A 43 -17.74 -31.10 -6.39
C ASP A 43 -17.17 -31.30 -4.98
N LEU A 44 -17.17 -30.21 -4.20
CA LEU A 44 -17.25 -30.14 -2.73
C LEU A 44 -16.66 -31.29 -1.86
N LYS A 45 -15.53 -31.01 -1.18
CA LYS A 45 -15.32 -31.38 0.25
C LYS A 45 -14.15 -30.63 0.90
N GLY A 46 -14.48 -29.54 1.59
CA GLY A 46 -13.53 -28.71 2.33
C GLY A 46 -14.15 -27.73 3.34
N GLU A 47 -15.47 -27.78 3.57
CA GLU A 47 -16.18 -26.90 4.52
C GLU A 47 -16.99 -27.71 5.54
N GLU A 48 -16.34 -28.30 6.55
CA GLU A 48 -17.08 -28.85 7.69
C GLU A 48 -16.27 -28.89 9.00
N GLN A 49 -15.85 -27.70 9.48
CA GLN A 49 -15.45 -27.53 10.88
C GLN A 49 -15.58 -26.11 11.47
N LEU A 50 -16.47 -25.27 10.93
CA LEU A 50 -16.84 -23.97 11.52
C LEU A 50 -18.37 -23.77 11.56
N LYS A 51 -19.09 -24.70 12.21
CA LYS A 51 -20.54 -24.58 12.46
C LYS A 51 -20.93 -25.04 13.87
N GLN A 52 -20.55 -24.28 14.90
CA GLN A 52 -21.27 -24.35 16.19
C GLN A 52 -21.12 -23.15 17.17
N VAL A 53 -21.08 -21.89 16.68
CA VAL A 53 -21.41 -20.72 17.52
C VAL A 53 -22.24 -19.68 16.74
N GLN A 54 -23.50 -20.02 16.42
CA GLN A 54 -24.50 -19.06 15.95
C GLN A 54 -25.90 -19.41 16.48
N ASN A 55 -26.26 -18.88 17.66
CA ASN A 55 -27.57 -18.27 17.93
C ASN A 55 -27.69 -17.82 19.41
N VAL A 56 -27.67 -16.52 19.66
CA VAL A 56 -28.59 -15.82 20.58
C VAL A 56 -28.83 -14.43 19.99
N GLY A 57 -30.06 -13.92 20.05
CA GLY A 57 -30.43 -12.58 19.59
C GLY A 57 -29.83 -11.43 20.43
N SER A 58 -30.26 -10.18 20.26
CA SER A 58 -31.59 -9.79 19.78
C SER A 58 -31.65 -8.42 19.13
N GLU A 59 -32.71 -8.22 18.36
CA GLU A 59 -33.21 -6.93 17.89
C GLU A 59 -33.30 -5.89 19.02
N ASN A 60 -33.03 -4.62 18.71
CA ASN A 60 -33.78 -3.53 19.33
C ASN A 60 -33.83 -2.29 18.42
N VAL A 61 -35.02 -2.00 17.91
CA VAL A 61 -35.30 -0.80 17.10
C VAL A 61 -35.56 0.38 18.04
N GLY A 62 -34.56 1.24 18.22
CA GLY A 62 -34.70 2.54 18.89
C GLY A 62 -34.88 3.67 17.89
N LYS A 63 -36.10 4.21 17.76
CA LYS A 63 -36.31 5.48 17.03
C LYS A 63 -35.67 6.63 17.80
N THR A 64 -34.88 7.44 17.11
CA THR A 64 -34.59 8.81 17.55
C THR A 64 -34.72 9.76 16.36
N GLU A 65 -35.41 10.86 16.55
CA GLU A 65 -35.90 11.72 15.46
C GLU A 65 -34.81 12.64 14.89
N LEU A 66 -35.02 13.04 13.63
CA LEU A 66 -34.20 13.99 12.91
C LEU A 66 -34.15 15.35 13.63
N LYS A 67 -32.95 15.90 13.78
CA LYS A 67 -32.74 17.34 13.80
C LYS A 67 -31.64 17.70 12.79
N GLU A 68 -32.01 18.50 11.80
CA GLU A 68 -31.07 19.17 10.93
C GLU A 68 -30.29 20.20 11.73
N GLU A 69 -28.96 20.19 11.67
CA GLU A 69 -28.16 21.34 12.08
C GLU A 69 -26.92 21.51 11.20
N GLY A 70 -26.92 22.60 10.43
CA GLY A 70 -25.74 23.43 10.17
C GLY A 70 -24.53 22.79 9.48
N SER A 71 -24.40 23.06 8.18
CA SER A 71 -23.15 22.98 7.43
C SER A 71 -21.94 23.49 8.23
N LYS A 72 -21.01 22.59 8.57
CA LYS A 72 -19.68 22.91 9.09
C LYS A 72 -18.64 22.44 8.07
N THR A 73 -17.79 23.36 7.64
CA THR A 73 -16.69 23.11 6.71
C THR A 73 -15.55 22.43 7.47
N PHE A 74 -15.30 21.15 7.20
CA PHE A 74 -14.19 20.40 7.80
C PHE A 74 -12.90 20.58 7.02
N THR A 75 -11.78 20.62 7.73
CA THR A 75 -10.43 20.66 7.14
C THR A 75 -9.85 19.25 7.02
N MET A 76 -8.98 19.03 6.03
CA MET A 76 -8.43 17.70 5.74
C MET A 76 -7.60 17.08 6.89
N ARG A 77 -7.24 17.88 7.91
CA ARG A 77 -6.61 17.44 9.16
C ARG A 77 -7.56 16.67 10.08
N GLU A 78 -8.87 16.91 10.00
CA GLU A 78 -9.87 16.38 10.92
C GLU A 78 -10.44 15.02 10.47
N LEU A 79 -10.27 14.68 9.18
CA LEU A 79 -10.77 13.45 8.55
C LEU A 79 -9.85 12.21 8.74
N LEU A 80 -8.66 12.37 9.32
CA LEU A 80 -7.63 11.33 9.38
C LEU A 80 -7.69 10.41 10.63
N ASN A 81 -8.64 10.63 11.55
CA ASN A 81 -8.67 9.96 12.87
C ASN A 81 -9.57 8.71 12.98
N GLU A 82 -10.29 8.28 11.94
CA GLU A 82 -11.36 7.26 12.05
C GLU A 82 -11.10 5.92 11.33
N LEU A 83 -9.96 5.24 11.58
CA LEU A 83 -9.72 3.88 11.06
C LEU A 83 -8.91 2.99 12.03
N LYS A 84 -9.58 2.16 12.86
CA LYS A 84 -8.97 1.02 13.59
C LYS A 84 -9.90 -0.21 13.60
N ASN A 85 -9.31 -1.38 13.90
CA ASN A 85 -9.90 -2.71 14.20
C ASN A 85 -9.85 -3.77 13.07
N GLY A 86 -9.55 -5.02 13.46
CA GLY A 86 -9.49 -6.25 12.64
C GLY A 86 -8.45 -7.28 13.15
N ASP A 87 -8.90 -8.44 13.63
CA ASP A 87 -8.15 -9.51 14.35
C ASP A 87 -7.29 -10.48 13.50
N GLY A 88 -6.49 -11.33 14.18
CA GLY A 88 -5.83 -12.54 13.67
C GLY A 88 -5.26 -13.44 14.80
N ASN A 89 -5.24 -14.78 14.63
CA ASN A 89 -5.04 -15.78 15.71
C ASN A 89 -4.18 -17.01 15.27
N GLU A 90 -3.66 -17.80 16.24
CA GLU A 90 -3.01 -19.14 16.15
C GLU A 90 -1.58 -19.25 15.55
N GLY A 91 -0.64 -20.11 15.98
CA GLY A 91 -0.59 -21.05 17.14
C GLY A 91 0.65 -22.01 17.13
N SER A 92 0.96 -22.67 18.27
CA SER A 92 2.00 -23.75 18.49
C SER A 92 3.50 -23.32 18.41
N GLU A 93 4.52 -24.02 18.97
CA GLU A 93 4.63 -25.20 19.86
C GLU A 93 5.99 -25.15 20.64
N ALA A 94 6.17 -25.92 21.72
CA ALA A 94 7.28 -25.73 22.69
C ALA A 94 8.50 -26.66 22.54
N ALA A 95 9.70 -26.18 22.91
CA ALA A 95 10.92 -26.99 23.13
C ALA A 95 11.83 -26.39 24.23
N ALA A 96 12.72 -27.20 24.82
CA ALA A 96 13.20 -27.01 26.20
C ALA A 96 14.62 -26.40 26.40
N ASP A 97 14.72 -25.63 27.48
CA ASP A 97 15.84 -25.43 28.44
C ASP A 97 17.31 -25.64 28.06
N THR A 98 18.16 -24.66 28.43
CA THR A 98 19.35 -24.89 29.29
C THR A 98 19.93 -23.58 29.84
N ALA A 99 19.65 -23.26 31.12
CA ALA A 99 20.13 -22.02 31.76
C ALA A 99 21.52 -22.16 32.44
N THR A 100 22.32 -21.09 32.42
CA THR A 100 23.60 -20.97 33.15
C THR A 100 23.63 -19.75 34.09
N PRO A 101 24.46 -19.75 35.15
CA PRO A 101 24.21 -18.93 36.33
C PRO A 101 24.71 -17.49 36.20
N ARG A 102 23.80 -16.57 35.83
CA ARG A 102 23.98 -15.11 35.91
C ARG A 102 22.78 -14.42 36.58
N SER A 103 21.97 -15.19 37.31
CA SER A 103 20.53 -14.96 37.42
C SER A 103 20.08 -14.10 38.60
N GLN A 104 20.66 -14.22 39.80
CA GLN A 104 19.99 -13.74 41.03
C GLN A 104 19.64 -12.24 41.04
N GLU A 105 20.57 -11.34 40.70
CA GLU A 105 20.27 -9.88 40.64
C GLU A 105 19.34 -9.53 39.46
N ASN A 106 19.47 -10.21 38.32
CA ASN A 106 18.67 -9.95 37.14
C ASN A 106 17.21 -10.41 37.35
N THR A 107 17.02 -11.60 37.95
CA THR A 107 15.72 -12.14 38.32
C THR A 107 15.00 -11.20 39.29
N GLN A 108 15.67 -10.67 40.31
CA GLN A 108 15.02 -9.77 41.28
C GLN A 108 14.51 -8.47 40.61
N GLN A 109 15.32 -7.84 39.75
CA GLN A 109 14.88 -6.67 38.98
C GLN A 109 13.77 -7.00 37.97
N GLN A 110 13.77 -8.22 37.40
CA GLN A 110 12.75 -8.66 36.45
C GLN A 110 11.42 -8.95 37.15
N THR A 111 11.44 -9.53 38.36
CA THR A 111 10.27 -9.67 39.24
C THR A 111 9.66 -8.32 39.63
N GLU A 112 10.49 -7.32 39.99
CA GLU A 112 10.00 -5.97 40.32
C GLU A 112 9.32 -5.29 39.12
N LYS A 113 9.92 -5.37 37.92
CA LYS A 113 9.31 -4.87 36.67
C LYS A 113 7.99 -5.59 36.34
N ASN A 114 7.98 -6.92 36.47
CA ASN A 114 6.80 -7.74 36.23
C ASN A 114 5.66 -7.41 37.21
N SER A 115 5.98 -7.10 38.48
CA SER A 115 5.00 -6.60 39.46
C SER A 115 4.42 -5.26 39.03
N ALA A 116 5.25 -4.29 38.64
CA ALA A 116 4.78 -2.97 38.21
C ALA A 116 3.84 -3.05 36.99
N ALA A 117 4.16 -3.89 36.00
CA ALA A 117 3.28 -4.13 34.86
C ALA A 117 1.94 -4.78 35.26
N MET A 118 1.96 -5.71 36.24
CA MET A 118 0.75 -6.30 36.79
C MET A 118 -0.10 -5.29 37.59
N ASP A 119 0.52 -4.43 38.38
CA ASP A 119 -0.16 -3.41 39.18
C ASP A 119 -0.87 -2.37 38.29
N LEU A 120 -0.23 -1.96 37.18
CA LEU A 120 -0.86 -1.14 36.14
C LEU A 120 -2.12 -1.81 35.58
N ILE A 121 -2.03 -3.08 35.13
CA ILE A 121 -3.17 -3.83 34.57
C ILE A 121 -4.31 -4.01 35.59
N ASN A 122 -3.97 -4.31 36.85
CA ASN A 122 -4.94 -4.47 37.93
C ASN A 122 -5.67 -3.14 38.27
N SER A 123 -5.04 -1.98 38.02
CA SER A 123 -5.61 -0.66 38.31
C SER A 123 -6.67 -0.19 37.32
N ILE A 124 -6.77 -0.81 36.14
CA ILE A 124 -7.67 -0.38 35.08
C ILE A 124 -9.12 -0.84 35.36
N THR A 125 -10.04 0.11 35.26
CA THR A 125 -11.49 -0.15 35.25
C THR A 125 -12.08 0.30 33.92
N GLY A 126 -12.67 -0.63 33.16
CA GLY A 126 -13.32 -0.29 31.90
C GLY A 126 -14.55 0.62 32.10
N SER A 127 -14.75 1.55 31.16
CA SER A 127 -15.89 2.49 31.09
C SER A 127 -17.24 1.78 31.21
N ASP A 128 -17.46 0.78 30.37
CA ASP A 128 -18.69 0.02 30.24
C ASP A 128 -18.54 -1.41 30.79
N GLU A 129 -19.64 -2.16 30.79
CA GLU A 129 -19.65 -3.55 31.30
C GLU A 129 -18.77 -4.46 30.44
N GLU A 130 -18.77 -4.24 29.13
CA GLU A 130 -17.96 -4.99 28.18
C GLU A 130 -16.46 -4.72 28.39
N GLY A 131 -16.03 -3.47 28.53
CA GLY A 131 -14.67 -3.09 28.87
C GLY A 131 -14.22 -3.62 30.24
N ARG A 132 -15.12 -3.65 31.24
CA ARG A 132 -14.83 -4.38 32.50
C ARG A 132 -14.69 -5.88 32.28
N SER A 133 -15.41 -6.47 31.34
CA SER A 133 -15.28 -7.89 30.97
C SER A 133 -13.95 -8.18 30.28
N ARG A 134 -13.62 -7.41 29.24
CA ARG A 134 -12.31 -7.44 28.56
C ARG A 134 -11.18 -7.29 29.57
N GLN A 135 -11.24 -6.32 30.49
CA GLN A 135 -10.17 -6.12 31.48
C GLN A 135 -9.97 -7.34 32.39
N ARG A 136 -11.04 -8.04 32.80
CA ARG A 136 -10.89 -9.28 33.59
C ARG A 136 -10.15 -10.37 32.81
N ILE A 137 -10.44 -10.51 31.51
CA ILE A 137 -9.77 -11.48 30.63
C ILE A 137 -8.30 -11.09 30.43
N LEU A 138 -8.02 -9.82 30.15
CA LEU A 138 -6.66 -9.28 30.00
C LEU A 138 -5.83 -9.44 31.29
N THR A 139 -6.40 -9.13 32.45
CA THR A 139 -5.76 -9.35 33.75
C THR A 139 -5.48 -10.83 34.03
N PHE A 140 -6.34 -11.75 33.60
CA PHE A 140 -6.10 -13.19 33.70
C PHE A 140 -4.97 -13.65 32.76
N ALA A 141 -4.97 -13.19 31.51
CA ALA A 141 -3.92 -13.48 30.53
C ALA A 141 -2.55 -12.95 30.99
N ALA A 142 -2.49 -11.69 31.45
CA ALA A 142 -1.28 -11.08 32.00
C ALA A 142 -0.68 -11.90 33.15
N LYS A 143 -1.51 -12.39 34.09
CA LYS A 143 -1.05 -13.28 35.18
C LYS A 143 -0.45 -14.59 34.65
N ARG A 144 -1.03 -15.16 33.59
CA ARG A 144 -0.47 -16.38 32.97
C ARG A 144 0.87 -16.12 32.30
N TYR A 145 1.02 -15.02 31.56
CA TYR A 145 2.29 -14.66 30.95
C TYR A 145 3.35 -14.27 31.98
N ALA A 146 3.00 -13.49 33.01
CA ALA A 146 3.90 -13.20 34.14
C ALA A 146 4.45 -14.49 34.77
N SER A 147 3.56 -15.45 35.08
CA SER A 147 3.98 -16.76 35.61
C SER A 147 4.71 -17.65 34.59
N ALA A 148 4.60 -17.39 33.27
CA ALA A 148 5.41 -18.07 32.27
C ALA A 148 6.84 -17.52 32.31
N ILE A 149 7.01 -16.20 32.30
CA ILE A 149 8.32 -15.51 32.40
C ILE A 149 9.05 -15.82 33.71
N GLU A 150 8.32 -15.97 34.83
CA GLU A 150 8.91 -16.42 36.11
C GLU A 150 9.49 -17.85 36.04
N ARG A 151 8.98 -18.71 35.16
CA ARG A 151 9.47 -20.08 34.96
C ARG A 151 10.54 -20.16 33.88
N ASN A 152 10.36 -19.42 32.79
CA ASN A 152 11.28 -19.31 31.68
C ASN A 152 11.45 -17.82 31.27
N PRO A 153 12.47 -17.12 31.78
CA PRO A 153 12.73 -15.72 31.44
C PRO A 153 13.05 -15.48 29.96
N ASP A 154 13.44 -16.52 29.23
CA ASP A 154 13.80 -16.47 27.81
C ASP A 154 12.59 -16.77 26.89
N ASP A 155 11.38 -16.91 27.44
CA ASP A 155 10.11 -17.02 26.71
C ASP A 155 9.67 -15.65 26.13
N TYR A 156 10.46 -15.13 25.18
CA TYR A 156 9.95 -15.09 23.82
C TYR A 156 8.51 -14.64 23.58
N ASP A 157 7.68 -15.66 23.34
CA ASP A 157 6.30 -15.56 22.95
C ASP A 157 5.43 -15.09 24.11
N ALA A 158 5.72 -15.50 25.34
CA ALA A 158 5.04 -14.97 26.52
C ALA A 158 5.33 -13.48 26.74
N LEU A 159 6.55 -12.99 26.46
CA LEU A 159 6.87 -11.56 26.50
C LEU A 159 6.10 -10.78 25.42
N TYR A 160 6.11 -11.27 24.19
CA TYR A 160 5.39 -10.69 23.06
C TYR A 160 3.87 -10.62 23.32
N ASN A 161 3.26 -11.72 23.76
CA ASN A 161 1.83 -11.78 24.04
C ASN A 161 1.44 -10.95 25.28
N TRP A 162 2.33 -10.79 26.27
CA TRP A 162 2.08 -9.86 27.37
C TRP A 162 2.14 -8.40 26.92
N ALA A 163 3.04 -8.05 26.00
CA ALA A 163 3.08 -6.72 25.39
C ALA A 163 1.76 -6.38 24.64
N LEU A 164 1.18 -7.35 23.91
CA LEU A 164 -0.15 -7.21 23.31
C LEU A 164 -1.24 -6.97 24.38
N VAL A 165 -1.25 -7.75 25.45
CA VAL A 165 -2.21 -7.58 26.57
C VAL A 165 -2.08 -6.21 27.24
N LEU A 166 -0.87 -5.66 27.34
CA LEU A 166 -0.61 -4.32 27.84
C LEU A 166 -1.16 -3.23 26.89
N GLN A 167 -0.98 -3.38 25.56
CA GLN A 167 -1.58 -2.47 24.57
C GLN A 167 -3.11 -2.52 24.58
N GLU A 168 -3.71 -3.70 24.61
CA GLU A 168 -5.17 -3.85 24.64
C GLU A 168 -5.75 -3.31 25.95
N SER A 169 -5.06 -3.49 27.08
CA SER A 169 -5.41 -2.82 28.35
C SER A 169 -5.32 -1.30 28.24
N ALA A 170 -4.36 -0.76 27.48
CA ALA A 170 -4.21 0.68 27.24
C ALA A 170 -5.34 1.25 26.36
N ASP A 171 -5.86 0.48 25.41
CA ASP A 171 -7.03 0.85 24.60
C ASP A 171 -8.36 0.71 25.35
N ASN A 172 -8.40 -0.11 26.39
CA ASN A 172 -9.54 -0.23 27.31
C ASN A 172 -9.59 0.89 28.38
N VAL A 173 -8.58 1.78 28.45
CA VAL A 173 -8.61 3.01 29.26
C VAL A 173 -9.50 4.06 28.58
N ASN A 174 -10.35 4.74 29.37
CA ASN A 174 -11.24 5.80 28.88
C ASN A 174 -10.52 6.85 28.01
N SER A 175 -11.25 7.38 27.02
CA SER A 175 -10.77 8.23 25.93
C SER A 175 -10.20 9.61 26.31
N ASP A 176 -9.94 9.89 27.58
CA ASP A 176 -9.12 11.04 27.99
C ASP A 176 -7.67 10.75 27.56
N THR A 177 -7.32 11.24 26.37
CA THR A 177 -6.09 10.94 25.61
C THR A 177 -4.77 11.31 26.30
N SER A 178 -4.83 11.91 27.49
CA SER A 178 -3.69 12.22 28.37
C SER A 178 -3.69 11.44 29.69
N SER A 179 -4.46 10.35 29.82
CA SER A 179 -4.42 9.49 30.99
C SER A 179 -3.01 8.92 31.22
N PRO A 180 -2.33 9.22 32.34
CA PRO A 180 -0.98 8.73 32.61
C PRO A 180 -0.90 7.20 32.63
N SER A 181 -1.99 6.52 33.03
CA SER A 181 -2.10 5.07 33.02
C SER A 181 -2.02 4.48 31.61
N LYS A 182 -2.53 5.18 30.59
CA LYS A 182 -2.47 4.70 29.20
C LYS A 182 -1.04 4.74 28.66
N ASP A 183 -0.32 5.84 28.87
CA ASP A 183 1.09 5.96 28.45
C ASP A 183 1.99 4.98 29.23
N ALA A 184 1.76 4.79 30.53
CA ALA A 184 2.48 3.82 31.34
C ALA A 184 2.31 2.37 30.83
N LEU A 185 1.08 1.96 30.47
CA LEU A 185 0.82 0.66 29.87
C LEU A 185 1.51 0.48 28.51
N LEU A 186 1.49 1.51 27.65
CA LEU A 186 2.19 1.48 26.37
C LEU A 186 3.72 1.48 26.55
N GLU A 187 4.27 2.12 27.58
CA GLU A 187 5.68 2.07 27.91
C GLU A 187 6.12 0.67 28.36
N GLU A 188 5.35 0.02 29.24
CA GLU A 188 5.63 -1.37 29.63
C GLU A 188 5.48 -2.33 28.45
N ALA A 189 4.49 -2.13 27.56
CA ALA A 189 4.40 -2.89 26.31
C ALA A 189 5.66 -2.72 25.45
N CYS A 190 6.16 -1.49 25.30
CA CYS A 190 7.42 -1.22 24.59
C CYS A 190 8.62 -1.95 25.20
N LYS A 191 8.72 -1.99 26.55
CA LYS A 191 9.79 -2.72 27.25
C LYS A 191 9.70 -4.22 27.01
N LYS A 192 8.49 -4.78 26.96
CA LYS A 192 8.26 -6.21 26.68
C LYS A 192 8.53 -6.60 25.22
N TYR A 193 8.23 -5.72 24.26
CA TYR A 193 8.66 -5.92 22.87
C TYR A 193 10.18 -5.82 22.67
N ASP A 194 10.86 -4.89 23.35
CA ASP A 194 12.33 -4.83 23.36
C ASP A 194 12.94 -6.12 23.93
N GLU A 195 12.39 -6.63 25.03
CA GLU A 195 12.82 -7.89 25.65
C GLU A 195 12.59 -9.09 24.70
N ALA A 196 11.40 -9.22 24.12
CA ALA A 196 11.07 -10.28 23.15
C ALA A 196 11.96 -10.22 21.89
N THR A 197 12.22 -9.03 21.34
CA THR A 197 13.06 -8.87 20.14
C THR A 197 14.57 -8.97 20.43
N ARG A 198 15.00 -8.82 21.68
CA ARG A 198 16.38 -9.18 22.09
C ARG A 198 16.59 -10.70 22.16
N LEU A 199 15.57 -11.45 22.56
CA LEU A 199 15.59 -12.92 22.59
C LEU A 199 15.39 -13.54 21.20
N ASN A 200 14.46 -12.99 20.41
CA ASN A 200 14.25 -13.36 19.00
C ASN A 200 14.32 -12.13 18.08
N PRO A 201 15.53 -11.81 17.54
CA PRO A 201 15.72 -10.70 16.60
C PRO A 201 15.02 -10.84 15.25
N THR A 202 14.37 -11.97 14.97
CA THR A 202 13.60 -12.23 13.74
C THR A 202 12.08 -12.14 13.93
N LEU A 203 11.61 -11.85 15.15
CA LEU A 203 10.19 -11.72 15.49
C LEU A 203 9.59 -10.42 14.92
N HIS A 204 9.24 -10.46 13.63
CA HIS A 204 8.77 -9.29 12.88
C HIS A 204 7.46 -8.69 13.42
N ASP A 205 6.55 -9.52 13.94
CA ASP A 205 5.29 -9.08 14.57
C ASP A 205 5.53 -8.25 15.83
N ALA A 206 6.55 -8.60 16.62
CA ALA A 206 6.95 -7.79 17.77
C ALA A 206 7.48 -6.42 17.33
N TYR A 207 8.32 -6.35 16.29
CA TYR A 207 8.75 -5.05 15.74
C TYR A 207 7.57 -4.22 15.19
N TYR A 208 6.61 -4.85 14.53
CA TYR A 208 5.42 -4.18 13.99
C TYR A 208 4.51 -3.64 15.10
N ASN A 209 4.13 -4.46 16.08
CA ASN A 209 3.24 -4.05 17.16
C ASN A 209 3.93 -3.09 18.16
N TRP A 210 5.25 -3.20 18.33
CA TRP A 210 6.05 -2.20 19.03
C TRP A 210 6.04 -0.85 18.32
N ALA A 211 6.16 -0.82 17.00
CA ALA A 211 6.05 0.41 16.23
C ALA A 211 4.67 1.07 16.38
N ILE A 212 3.59 0.27 16.48
CA ILE A 212 2.24 0.77 16.82
C ILE A 212 2.21 1.35 18.24
N ALA A 213 2.74 0.65 19.25
CA ALA A 213 2.80 1.15 20.63
C ALA A 213 3.52 2.50 20.73
N ILE A 214 4.70 2.62 20.09
CA ILE A 214 5.46 3.87 20.03
C ILE A 214 4.67 4.96 19.28
N SER A 215 4.00 4.62 18.17
CA SER A 215 3.18 5.56 17.39
C SER A 215 2.04 6.15 18.24
N ASP A 216 1.38 5.33 19.06
CA ASP A 216 0.29 5.80 19.92
C ASP A 216 0.80 6.66 21.08
N ARG A 217 1.98 6.35 21.65
CA ARG A 217 2.66 7.27 22.60
C ARG A 217 3.05 8.59 21.94
N ALA A 218 3.56 8.57 20.71
CA ALA A 218 3.94 9.78 19.97
C ALA A 218 2.74 10.71 19.74
N LYS A 219 1.55 10.16 19.42
CA LYS A 219 0.29 10.93 19.30
C LYS A 219 -0.07 11.64 20.60
N MET A 220 0.05 10.98 21.75
CA MET A 220 -0.23 11.58 23.08
C MET A 220 0.71 12.75 23.40
N ARG A 221 1.93 12.73 22.85
CA ARG A 221 2.92 13.81 22.99
C ARG A 221 2.76 14.94 21.96
N GLY A 222 1.81 14.83 21.03
CA GLY A 222 1.45 15.87 20.07
C GLY A 222 2.63 16.36 19.23
N ARG A 223 2.97 17.65 19.35
CA ARG A 223 4.02 18.32 18.54
C ARG A 223 5.24 18.72 19.37
N THR A 224 5.76 17.77 20.14
CA THR A 224 6.93 17.96 21.00
C THR A 224 8.19 17.31 20.40
N LYS A 225 9.36 17.63 20.97
CA LYS A 225 10.62 16.94 20.60
C LYS A 225 10.63 15.47 21.04
N GLU A 226 9.91 15.13 22.10
CA GLU A 226 9.67 13.74 22.51
C GLU A 226 8.84 12.99 21.45
N ALA A 227 7.76 13.60 20.93
CA ALA A 227 6.99 13.02 19.83
C ALA A 227 7.83 12.80 18.57
N GLU A 228 8.73 13.73 18.22
CA GLU A 228 9.65 13.58 17.08
C GLU A 228 10.58 12.37 17.23
N GLU A 229 11.11 12.15 18.43
CA GLU A 229 11.99 11.01 18.73
C GLU A 229 11.20 9.68 18.75
N LEU A 230 10.01 9.67 19.36
CA LEU A 230 9.12 8.50 19.32
C LEU A 230 8.73 8.14 17.87
N TRP A 231 8.36 9.12 17.04
CA TRP A 231 8.06 8.85 15.63
C TRP A 231 9.26 8.29 14.86
N LYS A 232 10.48 8.79 15.12
CA LYS A 232 11.71 8.20 14.55
C LYS A 232 11.88 6.74 14.98
N GLN A 233 11.71 6.42 16.27
CA GLN A 233 11.78 5.05 16.77
C GLN A 233 10.69 4.14 16.18
N ALA A 234 9.46 4.62 16.04
CA ALA A 234 8.39 3.90 15.35
C ALA A 234 8.76 3.59 13.90
N THR A 235 9.28 4.58 13.14
CA THR A 235 9.69 4.35 11.74
C THR A 235 10.84 3.35 11.61
N ASN A 236 11.79 3.31 12.56
CA ASN A 236 12.86 2.31 12.60
C ASN A 236 12.33 0.89 12.88
N ASN A 237 11.34 0.75 13.77
CA ASN A 237 10.74 -0.55 14.07
C ASN A 237 9.82 -1.05 12.94
N TYR A 238 9.05 -0.17 12.29
CA TYR A 238 8.35 -0.52 11.04
C TYR A 238 9.32 -0.94 9.93
N GLU A 239 10.46 -0.24 9.77
CA GLU A 239 11.50 -0.64 8.81
C GLU A 239 12.02 -2.06 9.10
N LYS A 240 12.33 -2.38 10.36
CA LYS A 240 12.76 -3.74 10.75
C LYS A 240 11.69 -4.79 10.47
N ALA A 241 10.44 -4.53 10.83
CA ALA A 241 9.33 -5.44 10.55
C ALA A 241 9.19 -5.73 9.05
N VAL A 242 9.24 -4.70 8.20
CA VAL A 242 9.19 -4.83 6.73
C VAL A 242 10.44 -5.49 6.15
N LYS A 243 11.63 -5.31 6.75
CA LYS A 243 12.85 -6.02 6.32
C LYS A 243 12.77 -7.53 6.59
N LEU A 244 12.10 -7.94 7.67
CA LEU A 244 11.91 -9.34 8.05
C LEU A 244 10.71 -9.97 7.31
N ASN A 245 9.63 -9.23 7.11
CA ASN A 245 8.47 -9.62 6.31
C ASN A 245 8.11 -8.52 5.29
N TRP A 246 8.68 -8.64 4.09
CA TRP A 246 8.54 -7.66 3.03
C TRP A 246 7.16 -7.64 2.37
N ASN A 247 6.35 -8.70 2.54
CA ASN A 247 5.07 -8.88 1.86
C ASN A 247 3.86 -8.45 2.72
N SER A 248 3.99 -7.32 3.44
CA SER A 248 2.93 -6.78 4.30
C SER A 248 2.48 -5.39 3.84
N PRO A 249 1.38 -5.28 3.06
CA PRO A 249 0.78 -4.00 2.70
C PRO A 249 0.46 -3.14 3.93
N GLN A 250 -0.05 -3.76 4.99
CA GLN A 250 -0.44 -3.12 6.25
C GLN A 250 0.76 -2.49 6.96
N ALA A 251 1.89 -3.21 7.05
CA ALA A 251 3.11 -2.66 7.65
C ALA A 251 3.69 -1.49 6.84
N LEU A 252 3.70 -1.60 5.50
CA LEU A 252 4.11 -0.51 4.61
C LEU A 252 3.20 0.73 4.74
N ASN A 253 1.88 0.53 4.81
CA ASN A 253 0.93 1.64 5.01
C ASN A 253 1.13 2.32 6.37
N ASN A 254 1.31 1.55 7.44
CA ASN A 254 1.49 2.11 8.79
C ASN A 254 2.86 2.80 8.95
N TRP A 255 3.89 2.31 8.26
CA TRP A 255 5.16 3.01 8.12
C TRP A 255 4.98 4.35 7.37
N GLY A 256 4.21 4.36 6.28
CA GLY A 256 3.86 5.57 5.54
C GLY A 256 3.15 6.61 6.41
N LEU A 257 2.20 6.17 7.25
CA LEU A 257 1.48 7.03 8.21
C LEU A 257 2.42 7.59 9.29
N ALA A 258 3.32 6.78 9.85
CA ALA A 258 4.31 7.25 10.83
C ALA A 258 5.29 8.28 10.22
N LEU A 259 5.69 8.09 8.95
CA LEU A 259 6.48 9.07 8.21
C LEU A 259 5.68 10.36 7.93
N GLN A 260 4.38 10.26 7.61
CA GLN A 260 3.50 11.41 7.42
C GLN A 260 3.38 12.25 8.70
N GLU A 261 3.13 11.62 9.86
CA GLU A 261 3.07 12.31 11.15
C GLU A 261 4.42 12.93 11.54
N LEU A 262 5.53 12.20 11.37
CA LEU A 262 6.88 12.76 11.56
C LEU A 262 7.11 14.00 10.67
N SER A 263 6.70 13.94 9.39
CA SER A 263 6.85 15.04 8.44
C SER A 263 6.10 16.32 8.85
N ALA A 264 5.05 16.18 9.66
CA ALA A 264 4.21 17.29 10.12
C ALA A 264 4.82 18.08 11.30
N ILE A 265 5.88 17.55 11.94
CA ILE A 265 6.51 18.14 13.14
C ILE A 265 8.01 18.43 13.00
N VAL A 266 8.70 17.81 12.03
CA VAL A 266 10.12 18.08 11.73
C VAL A 266 10.34 19.45 11.06
N PRO A 267 11.57 20.00 11.08
CA PRO A 267 11.93 21.18 10.30
C PRO A 267 11.71 21.00 8.79
N ALA A 268 11.35 22.07 8.09
CA ALA A 268 11.01 22.06 6.66
C ALA A 268 12.11 21.45 5.75
N ARG A 269 13.40 21.59 6.13
CA ARG A 269 14.54 20.98 5.43
C ARG A 269 14.52 19.44 5.40
N GLU A 270 13.92 18.81 6.40
CA GLU A 270 13.83 17.34 6.53
C GLU A 270 12.49 16.81 6.00
N LYS A 271 11.42 17.63 6.12
CA LYS A 271 10.06 17.32 5.69
C LYS A 271 9.98 16.73 4.27
N GLN A 272 10.63 17.34 3.29
CA GLN A 272 10.55 16.90 1.88
C GLN A 272 11.05 15.45 1.68
N THR A 273 12.18 15.08 2.29
CA THR A 273 12.74 13.72 2.20
C THR A 273 11.83 12.69 2.89
N ILE A 274 11.22 13.08 4.02
CA ILE A 274 10.32 12.21 4.78
C ILE A 274 8.98 12.03 4.04
N VAL A 275 8.42 13.08 3.43
CA VAL A 275 7.21 12.99 2.58
C VAL A 275 7.46 12.09 1.36
N LYS A 276 8.59 12.24 0.65
CA LYS A 276 8.97 11.34 -0.45
C LYS A 276 9.09 9.89 0.01
N SER A 277 9.62 9.67 1.21
CA SER A 277 9.69 8.33 1.83
C SER A 277 8.29 7.78 2.13
N ALA A 278 7.37 8.58 2.68
CA ALA A 278 5.99 8.17 2.95
C ALA A 278 5.25 7.77 1.66
N ILE A 279 5.35 8.60 0.61
CA ILE A 279 4.80 8.31 -0.73
C ILE A 279 5.31 6.95 -1.26
N SER A 280 6.62 6.69 -1.13
CA SER A 280 7.22 5.41 -1.52
C SER A 280 6.62 4.23 -0.75
N LYS A 281 6.35 4.35 0.56
CA LYS A 281 5.75 3.25 1.34
C LYS A 281 4.29 3.00 0.99
N PHE A 282 3.49 4.04 0.78
CA PHE A 282 2.12 3.85 0.31
C PHE A 282 2.06 3.25 -1.10
N ARG A 283 2.91 3.69 -2.04
CA ARG A 283 3.03 3.06 -3.36
C ARG A 283 3.42 1.58 -3.26
N ALA A 284 4.40 1.23 -2.42
CA ALA A 284 4.79 -0.16 -2.20
C ALA A 284 3.65 -1.01 -1.62
N ALA A 285 2.86 -0.47 -0.67
CA ALA A 285 1.68 -1.15 -0.14
C ALA A 285 0.62 -1.42 -1.23
N ILE A 286 0.39 -0.47 -2.13
CA ILE A 286 -0.53 -0.61 -3.27
C ILE A 286 0.03 -1.61 -4.30
N GLN A 287 1.35 -1.67 -4.51
CA GLN A 287 1.97 -2.63 -5.44
C GLN A 287 1.88 -4.08 -4.94
N LEU A 288 1.86 -4.31 -3.62
CA LEU A 288 1.56 -5.63 -3.04
C LEU A 288 0.06 -5.97 -3.08
N GLN A 289 -0.81 -4.98 -2.86
CA GLN A 289 -2.25 -5.15 -2.91
C GLN A 289 -2.92 -3.95 -3.60
N PHE A 290 -3.19 -4.08 -4.89
CA PHE A 290 -3.70 -2.98 -5.72
C PHE A 290 -5.05 -2.43 -5.29
N ASP A 291 -5.88 -3.21 -4.59
CA ASP A 291 -7.19 -2.78 -4.07
C ASP A 291 -7.15 -2.32 -2.60
N PHE A 292 -5.95 -2.11 -2.03
CA PHE A 292 -5.79 -1.67 -0.65
C PHE A 292 -6.15 -0.18 -0.47
N HIS A 293 -7.46 0.08 -0.48
CA HIS A 293 -8.07 1.41 -0.46
C HIS A 293 -7.57 2.34 0.64
N ARG A 294 -7.10 1.82 1.80
CA ARG A 294 -6.49 2.63 2.85
C ARG A 294 -5.16 3.25 2.39
N ALA A 295 -4.28 2.48 1.75
CA ALA A 295 -3.02 3.00 1.23
C ALA A 295 -3.23 3.95 0.03
N ILE A 296 -4.18 3.63 -0.85
CA ILE A 296 -4.62 4.50 -1.97
C ILE A 296 -5.08 5.86 -1.43
N TYR A 297 -5.98 5.85 -0.43
CA TYR A 297 -6.49 7.05 0.21
C TYR A 297 -5.37 7.86 0.88
N ASN A 298 -4.54 7.21 1.71
CA ASN A 298 -3.46 7.85 2.44
C ASN A 298 -2.46 8.53 1.48
N LEU A 299 -2.08 7.86 0.39
CA LEU A 299 -1.26 8.44 -0.67
C LEU A 299 -1.90 9.69 -1.28
N GLY A 300 -3.20 9.65 -1.57
CA GLY A 300 -3.95 10.81 -2.04
C GLY A 300 -3.91 11.99 -1.04
N THR A 301 -4.02 11.74 0.26
CA THR A 301 -3.93 12.80 1.29
C THR A 301 -2.52 13.38 1.45
N VAL A 302 -1.47 12.55 1.32
CA VAL A 302 -0.07 13.03 1.34
C VAL A 302 0.25 13.87 0.11
N LEU A 303 -0.22 13.46 -1.07
CA LEU A 303 -0.06 14.25 -2.30
C LEU A 303 -0.82 15.59 -2.22
N TYR A 304 -2.00 15.62 -1.60
CA TYR A 304 -2.71 16.87 -1.30
C TYR A 304 -1.87 17.79 -0.39
N GLY A 305 -1.34 17.25 0.71
CA GLY A 305 -0.50 18.00 1.64
C GLY A 305 0.76 18.58 0.97
N LEU A 306 1.40 17.78 0.11
CA LEU A 306 2.55 18.22 -0.69
C LEU A 306 2.17 19.32 -1.69
N ALA A 307 1.01 19.22 -2.34
CA ALA A 307 0.50 20.26 -3.24
C ALA A 307 0.30 21.61 -2.53
N GLU A 308 -0.30 21.60 -1.33
CA GLU A 308 -0.47 22.77 -0.46
C GLU A 308 0.87 23.40 -0.05
N ASP A 309 1.86 22.58 0.34
CA ASP A 309 3.20 23.06 0.72
C ASP A 309 3.93 23.70 -0.48
N THR A 310 3.90 23.05 -1.65
CA THR A 310 4.50 23.58 -2.89
C THR A 310 3.80 24.88 -3.33
N SER A 311 2.48 24.94 -3.28
CA SER A 311 1.71 26.14 -3.63
C SER A 311 2.03 27.33 -2.73
N ARG A 312 2.34 27.11 -1.45
CA ARG A 312 2.66 28.18 -0.49
C ARG A 312 4.10 28.65 -0.57
N THR A 313 5.02 27.79 -1.01
CA THR A 313 6.46 28.09 -1.09
C THR A 313 6.87 28.71 -2.43
N GLY A 314 5.99 28.73 -3.43
CA GLY A 314 6.28 29.30 -4.76
C GLY A 314 7.33 28.51 -5.55
N GLY A 315 7.58 27.26 -5.17
CA GLY A 315 8.55 26.38 -5.81
C GLY A 315 8.09 25.97 -7.22
N HIS A 316 9.03 25.95 -8.17
CA HIS A 316 8.74 25.74 -9.59
C HIS A 316 8.91 24.28 -10.07
N ASP A 317 9.23 23.34 -9.18
CA ASP A 317 9.39 21.91 -9.49
C ASP A 317 8.11 21.13 -9.18
N VAL A 318 7.56 20.49 -10.23
CA VAL A 318 6.21 19.92 -10.31
C VAL A 318 5.12 20.95 -10.01
N SER A 319 4.38 21.36 -11.05
CA SER A 319 3.23 22.26 -10.88
C SER A 319 2.28 21.72 -9.82
N SER A 320 1.95 22.54 -8.80
CA SER A 320 1.05 22.17 -7.70
C SER A 320 -0.27 21.56 -8.20
N ASN A 321 -0.73 21.98 -9.38
CA ASN A 321 -1.91 21.44 -10.06
C ASN A 321 -1.79 19.94 -10.42
N GLU A 322 -0.60 19.45 -10.80
CA GLU A 322 -0.39 18.02 -11.08
C GLU A 322 -0.43 17.20 -9.78
N LEU A 323 0.11 17.72 -8.66
CA LEU A 323 0.01 17.07 -7.34
C LEU A 323 -1.44 17.03 -6.84
N TYR A 324 -2.21 18.12 -7.02
CA TYR A 324 -3.65 18.13 -6.76
C TYR A 324 -4.41 17.14 -7.66
N SER A 325 -4.06 17.04 -8.94
CA SER A 325 -4.69 16.10 -9.86
C SER A 325 -4.39 14.64 -9.48
N GLN A 326 -3.14 14.30 -9.16
CA GLN A 326 -2.77 12.98 -8.64
C GLN A 326 -3.51 12.65 -7.34
N SER A 327 -3.54 13.59 -6.39
CA SER A 327 -4.31 13.45 -5.15
C SER A 327 -5.79 13.11 -5.42
N ALA A 328 -6.40 13.82 -6.37
CA ALA A 328 -7.78 13.59 -6.76
C ALA A 328 -8.00 12.22 -7.43
N ILE A 329 -7.07 11.76 -8.28
CA ILE A 329 -7.09 10.41 -8.87
C ILE A 329 -7.08 9.34 -7.78
N TYR A 330 -6.18 9.46 -6.80
CA TYR A 330 -6.08 8.52 -5.68
C TYR A 330 -7.33 8.52 -4.80
N ILE A 331 -7.85 9.69 -4.44
CA ILE A 331 -9.06 9.80 -3.60
C ILE A 331 -10.30 9.29 -4.34
N ALA A 332 -10.43 9.56 -5.64
CA ALA A 332 -11.49 9.00 -6.48
C ALA A 332 -11.41 7.46 -6.54
N ALA A 333 -10.21 6.90 -6.71
CA ALA A 333 -10.03 5.45 -6.73
C ALA A 333 -10.36 4.80 -5.38
N ALA A 334 -9.95 5.39 -4.26
CA ALA A 334 -10.29 4.91 -2.93
C ALA A 334 -11.81 4.94 -2.68
N HIS A 335 -12.49 6.01 -3.11
CA HIS A 335 -13.96 6.09 -3.04
C HIS A 335 -14.63 5.06 -3.95
N ALA A 336 -14.16 4.85 -5.18
CA ALA A 336 -14.72 3.86 -6.10
C ALA A 336 -14.65 2.42 -5.53
N LEU A 337 -13.54 2.06 -4.87
CA LEU A 337 -13.36 0.76 -4.22
C LEU A 337 -14.18 0.59 -2.92
N ARG A 338 -14.52 1.70 -2.25
CA ARG A 338 -15.26 1.74 -0.97
C ARG A 338 -16.19 2.96 -0.87
N PRO A 339 -17.30 3.00 -1.63
CA PRO A 339 -18.18 4.18 -1.70
C PRO A 339 -18.92 4.46 -0.39
N ASN A 340 -19.10 3.43 0.45
CA ASN A 340 -19.79 3.54 1.74
C ASN A 340 -18.95 4.22 2.84
N TYR A 341 -17.66 4.50 2.60
CA TYR A 341 -16.80 5.17 3.57
C TYR A 341 -17.03 6.69 3.49
N SER A 342 -17.75 7.24 4.48
CA SER A 342 -18.08 8.67 4.61
C SER A 342 -16.87 9.59 4.45
N VAL A 343 -15.74 9.22 5.05
CA VAL A 343 -14.44 9.91 4.97
C VAL A 343 -13.96 10.06 3.52
N TYR A 344 -14.13 9.03 2.69
CA TYR A 344 -13.73 9.05 1.28
C TYR A 344 -14.70 9.90 0.45
N THR A 345 -16.01 9.83 0.73
CA THR A 345 -17.03 10.68 0.11
C THR A 345 -16.79 12.16 0.40
N SER A 346 -16.41 12.51 1.62
CA SER A 346 -16.08 13.89 2.02
C SER A 346 -14.79 14.39 1.37
N ALA A 347 -13.73 13.57 1.35
CA ALA A 347 -12.49 13.90 0.66
C ALA A 347 -12.70 14.06 -0.86
N LEU A 348 -13.50 13.19 -1.49
CA LEU A 348 -13.80 13.29 -2.91
C LEU A 348 -14.53 14.60 -3.26
N LYS A 349 -15.49 15.04 -2.43
CA LYS A 349 -16.17 16.33 -2.63
C LYS A 349 -15.21 17.52 -2.65
N LEU A 350 -14.13 17.46 -1.86
CA LEU A 350 -13.08 18.50 -1.84
C LEU A 350 -12.24 18.50 -3.12
N VAL A 351 -11.84 17.34 -3.62
CA VAL A 351 -10.85 17.21 -4.70
C VAL A 351 -11.42 16.94 -6.08
N ARG A 352 -12.72 16.66 -6.22
CA ARG A 352 -13.36 16.30 -7.51
C ARG A 352 -13.16 17.36 -8.61
N SER A 353 -13.10 18.64 -8.25
CA SER A 353 -12.82 19.73 -9.19
C SER A 353 -11.37 19.78 -9.71
N MET A 354 -10.47 18.98 -9.12
CA MET A 354 -9.06 18.83 -9.53
C MET A 354 -8.87 17.66 -10.52
N LEU A 355 -9.94 16.91 -10.81
CA LEU A 355 -9.97 15.93 -11.90
C LEU A 355 -10.25 16.62 -13.24
N PRO A 356 -9.67 16.16 -14.36
CA PRO A 356 -9.96 16.66 -15.69
C PRO A 356 -11.26 16.06 -16.26
N LEU A 357 -12.39 16.32 -15.58
CA LEU A 357 -13.70 15.77 -15.93
C LEU A 357 -14.06 16.03 -17.41
N PRO A 358 -14.64 15.06 -18.15
CA PRO A 358 -15.17 13.77 -17.68
C PRO A 358 -14.13 12.63 -17.58
N TYR A 359 -12.83 12.95 -17.60
CA TYR A 359 -11.74 11.98 -17.54
C TYR A 359 -11.14 11.90 -16.13
N LEU A 360 -10.50 10.77 -15.82
CA LEU A 360 -9.73 10.59 -14.59
C LEU A 360 -8.33 11.21 -14.72
N LYS A 361 -7.65 11.02 -15.86
CA LYS A 361 -6.37 11.67 -16.18
C LYS A 361 -6.35 12.14 -17.63
N VAL A 362 -5.71 13.28 -17.86
CA VAL A 362 -5.38 13.82 -19.17
C VAL A 362 -3.92 14.24 -19.13
N GLY A 363 -3.16 13.96 -20.18
CA GLY A 363 -1.75 14.31 -20.25
C GLY A 363 -1.16 14.00 -21.62
N TYR A 364 0.15 14.19 -21.78
CA TYR A 364 0.84 13.84 -23.01
C TYR A 364 1.67 12.56 -22.84
N LEU A 365 1.73 11.77 -23.90
CA LEU A 365 2.63 10.63 -24.08
C LEU A 365 3.15 10.65 -25.52
N THR A 366 4.37 10.16 -25.71
CA THR A 366 4.97 9.93 -27.01
C THR A 366 4.67 8.50 -27.45
N ALA A 367 4.05 8.36 -28.62
CA ALA A 367 3.48 7.10 -29.09
C ALA A 367 3.86 6.81 -30.54
N PRO A 368 3.89 5.53 -30.96
CA PRO A 368 4.17 5.16 -32.34
C PRO A 368 2.98 5.50 -33.27
N PRO A 369 3.18 5.51 -34.59
CA PRO A 369 2.08 5.48 -35.56
C PRO A 369 1.17 4.27 -35.33
N VAL A 370 -0.14 4.48 -35.40
CA VAL A 370 -1.15 3.44 -35.20
C VAL A 370 -0.96 2.29 -36.18
N GLY A 371 -0.95 1.06 -35.66
CA GLY A 371 -0.70 -0.15 -36.45
C GLY A 371 0.78 -0.45 -36.73
N ASN A 372 1.72 0.40 -36.29
CA ASN A 372 3.17 0.16 -36.43
C ASN A 372 3.92 0.41 -35.11
N PRO A 373 3.84 -0.52 -34.13
CA PRO A 373 4.45 -0.33 -32.81
C PRO A 373 5.99 -0.28 -32.81
N ILE A 374 6.64 -0.75 -33.88
CA ILE A 374 8.11 -0.78 -34.05
C ILE A 374 8.55 0.25 -35.13
N ALA A 375 7.83 1.38 -35.22
CA ALA A 375 8.19 2.44 -36.14
C ALA A 375 9.55 3.09 -35.80
N PRO A 376 10.30 3.58 -36.80
CA PRO A 376 11.51 4.39 -36.58
C PRO A 376 11.27 5.51 -35.56
N HIS A 377 12.26 5.80 -34.71
CA HIS A 377 12.09 6.75 -33.59
C HIS A 377 11.60 8.14 -34.00
N GLY A 378 11.95 8.60 -35.21
CA GLY A 378 11.48 9.89 -35.74
C GLY A 378 10.00 9.95 -36.11
N ASP A 379 9.32 8.80 -36.25
CA ASP A 379 7.89 8.72 -36.56
C ASP A 379 7.00 8.73 -35.30
N TRP A 380 7.60 8.54 -34.12
CA TRP A 380 6.90 8.62 -32.84
C TRP A 380 6.52 10.05 -32.52
N LYS A 381 5.29 10.27 -32.06
CA LYS A 381 4.74 11.62 -31.86
C LYS A 381 4.22 11.79 -30.44
N ARG A 382 4.60 12.92 -29.84
CA ARG A 382 4.03 13.39 -28.58
C ARG A 382 2.60 13.88 -28.83
N THR A 383 1.63 13.14 -28.31
CA THR A 383 0.20 13.38 -28.50
C THR A 383 -0.52 13.41 -27.16
N GLN A 384 -1.73 13.97 -27.11
CA GLN A 384 -2.53 13.97 -25.89
C GLN A 384 -3.24 12.62 -25.73
N PHE A 385 -3.30 12.14 -24.49
CA PHE A 385 -4.05 10.96 -24.09
C PHE A 385 -5.02 11.31 -22.96
N VAL A 386 -6.14 10.60 -22.93
CA VAL A 386 -7.15 10.66 -21.87
C VAL A 386 -7.42 9.27 -21.33
N LEU A 387 -7.68 9.18 -20.04
CA LEU A 387 -8.05 7.95 -19.34
C LEU A 387 -9.41 8.18 -18.67
N ASN A 388 -10.43 7.42 -19.08
CA ASN A 388 -11.73 7.36 -18.40
C ASN A 388 -11.89 6.00 -17.68
N HIS A 389 -13.12 5.59 -17.39
CA HIS A 389 -13.42 4.29 -16.78
C HIS A 389 -13.46 3.13 -17.79
N GLU A 390 -13.47 3.42 -19.09
CA GLU A 390 -13.57 2.43 -20.19
C GLU A 390 -12.21 2.11 -20.81
N GLY A 391 -11.32 3.10 -20.97
CA GLY A 391 -10.09 2.97 -21.73
C GLY A 391 -9.11 4.15 -21.65
N LEU A 392 -7.90 3.91 -22.14
CA LEU A 392 -6.90 4.91 -22.48
C LEU A 392 -7.02 5.24 -23.98
N GLN A 393 -7.19 6.51 -24.32
CA GLN A 393 -7.49 6.95 -25.69
C GLN A 393 -6.60 8.13 -26.11
N GLN A 394 -6.02 8.06 -27.30
CA GLN A 394 -5.27 9.13 -27.94
C GLN A 394 -6.23 10.16 -28.56
N ILE A 395 -6.04 11.44 -28.28
CA ILE A 395 -6.85 12.54 -28.83
C ILE A 395 -6.00 13.42 -29.76
N HIS A 396 -6.62 13.88 -30.85
CA HIS A 396 -6.02 14.85 -31.77
C HIS A 396 -6.54 16.27 -31.48
N ASN A 397 -5.65 17.27 -31.48
CA ASN A 397 -5.96 18.66 -31.12
C ASN A 397 -7.12 19.31 -31.92
N ASP A 398 -7.48 18.77 -33.09
CA ASP A 398 -8.59 19.26 -33.92
C ASP A 398 -9.98 18.91 -33.32
N GLU A 399 -10.07 17.83 -32.52
CA GLU A 399 -11.34 17.30 -31.98
C GLU A 399 -11.89 18.16 -30.82
N GLN A 400 -11.03 18.93 -30.15
CA GLN A 400 -11.44 19.84 -29.05
C GLN A 400 -12.22 21.07 -29.51
N ARG A 401 -12.26 21.38 -30.81
CA ARG A 401 -12.92 22.61 -31.33
C ARG A 401 -14.33 22.41 -31.88
N HIS A 402 -14.77 21.18 -32.12
CA HIS A 402 -16.07 20.91 -32.77
C HIS A 402 -16.89 19.84 -32.04
N MET A 403 -17.49 20.24 -30.91
CA MET A 403 -18.64 19.56 -30.31
C MET A 403 -19.89 20.44 -30.45
N LEU A 404 -20.26 20.75 -31.70
CA LEU A 404 -21.57 21.30 -32.05
C LEU A 404 -22.48 20.13 -32.48
N PRO A 405 -23.72 20.04 -31.99
CA PRO A 405 -24.61 18.92 -32.30
C PRO A 405 -25.10 19.01 -33.75
N GLY A 406 -24.52 18.20 -34.65
CA GLY A 406 -25.02 18.06 -36.01
C GLY A 406 -24.10 17.37 -37.03
N ASP A 407 -22.78 17.43 -36.85
CA ASP A 407 -21.85 17.00 -37.91
C ASP A 407 -21.50 15.50 -37.83
N LYS A 408 -22.16 14.69 -38.67
CA LYS A 408 -21.91 13.24 -38.81
C LYS A 408 -20.80 12.93 -39.83
N THR A 409 -19.64 13.56 -39.74
CA THR A 409 -18.46 13.18 -40.56
C THR A 409 -17.11 13.26 -39.83
N SER A 410 -16.95 12.56 -38.70
CA SER A 410 -15.60 12.24 -38.20
C SER A 410 -14.94 11.18 -39.11
N ASN A 411 -14.27 11.63 -40.17
CA ASN A 411 -13.28 10.80 -40.88
C ASN A 411 -12.09 10.57 -39.93
N GLY A 412 -12.26 9.58 -39.06
CA GLY A 412 -11.38 9.34 -37.92
C GLY A 412 -9.94 9.15 -38.33
N ARG A 413 -9.06 10.04 -37.87
CA ARG A 413 -7.62 9.76 -37.92
C ARG A 413 -7.38 8.51 -37.06
N PRO A 414 -6.50 7.59 -37.48
CA PRO A 414 -6.11 6.47 -36.64
C PRO A 414 -5.65 6.97 -35.27
N ALA A 415 -6.24 6.45 -34.20
CA ALA A 415 -5.92 6.79 -32.82
C ALA A 415 -5.66 5.50 -32.02
N ILE A 416 -4.68 5.53 -31.13
CA ILE A 416 -4.45 4.44 -30.18
C ILE A 416 -5.60 4.44 -29.16
N LYS A 417 -6.31 3.31 -29.06
CA LYS A 417 -7.33 3.03 -28.05
C LYS A 417 -6.99 1.70 -27.37
N ILE A 418 -7.00 1.70 -26.05
CA ILE A 418 -6.81 0.52 -25.20
C ILE A 418 -7.98 0.49 -24.24
N ASP A 419 -8.86 -0.51 -24.36
CA ASP A 419 -9.97 -0.67 -23.43
C ASP A 419 -9.49 -1.40 -22.16
N ILE A 420 -9.96 -0.96 -20.99
CA ILE A 420 -9.49 -1.43 -19.68
C ILE A 420 -9.72 -2.94 -19.52
N GLN A 421 -10.82 -3.44 -20.10
CA GLN A 421 -11.16 -4.87 -20.09
C GLN A 421 -10.15 -5.76 -20.84
N ASP A 422 -9.41 -5.19 -21.79
CA ASP A 422 -8.46 -5.94 -22.64
C ASP A 422 -7.05 -5.98 -22.02
N ILE A 423 -6.79 -5.19 -20.98
CA ILE A 423 -5.49 -5.09 -20.30
C ILE A 423 -5.19 -6.38 -19.53
N VAL A 424 -4.01 -6.94 -19.78
CA VAL A 424 -3.43 -8.09 -19.07
C VAL A 424 -2.41 -7.62 -18.04
N SER A 425 -1.52 -6.70 -18.43
CA SER A 425 -0.51 -6.13 -17.54
C SER A 425 -0.09 -4.72 -17.97
N VAL A 426 0.35 -3.92 -16.98
CA VAL A 426 0.88 -2.56 -17.17
C VAL A 426 2.16 -2.44 -16.38
N SER A 427 3.28 -2.18 -17.06
CA SER A 427 4.62 -2.17 -16.46
C SER A 427 5.51 -1.03 -16.99
N PRO A 428 6.47 -0.52 -16.18
CA PRO A 428 7.57 0.26 -16.72
C PRO A 428 8.42 -0.63 -17.62
N CYS A 429 8.82 -0.10 -18.78
CA CYS A 429 9.63 -0.79 -19.77
C CYS A 429 10.99 -0.09 -19.95
N ALA A 430 12.01 -0.91 -20.20
CA ALA A 430 13.40 -0.49 -20.41
C ALA A 430 13.98 -1.07 -21.72
N ASP A 431 13.11 -1.31 -22.71
CA ASP A 431 13.49 -1.82 -24.02
C ASP A 431 14.29 -0.78 -24.79
N LEU A 432 15.55 -1.12 -25.11
CA LEU A 432 16.51 -0.25 -25.79
C LEU A 432 16.18 -0.04 -27.28
N THR A 433 15.19 -0.75 -27.83
CA THR A 433 14.69 -0.53 -29.20
C THR A 433 13.66 0.59 -29.29
N LEU A 434 13.09 1.04 -28.16
CA LEU A 434 12.17 2.18 -28.09
C LEU A 434 12.93 3.52 -28.17
N PRO A 435 12.25 4.63 -28.56
CA PRO A 435 12.84 5.96 -28.44
C PRO A 435 13.31 6.26 -27.00
N PRO A 436 14.33 7.10 -26.82
CA PRO A 436 14.92 7.35 -25.50
C PRO A 436 13.93 8.05 -24.57
N GLY A 437 13.55 7.37 -23.50
CA GLY A 437 12.75 7.95 -22.42
C GLY A 437 12.20 6.89 -21.45
N PRO A 438 11.58 7.32 -20.34
CA PRO A 438 10.80 6.46 -19.46
C PRO A 438 9.60 5.89 -20.24
N SER A 439 9.48 4.57 -20.34
CA SER A 439 8.46 3.93 -21.18
C SER A 439 7.51 3.02 -20.38
N ILE A 440 6.28 2.88 -20.87
CA ILE A 440 5.20 2.03 -20.38
C ILE A 440 5.00 0.92 -21.40
N CYS A 441 4.99 -0.34 -20.95
CA CYS A 441 4.40 -1.44 -21.70
C CYS A 441 2.99 -1.71 -21.16
N ILE A 442 2.00 -1.69 -22.05
CA ILE A 442 0.62 -2.11 -21.77
C ILE A 442 0.38 -3.36 -22.60
N ASP A 443 0.35 -4.51 -21.93
CA ASP A 443 0.04 -5.79 -22.55
C ASP A 443 -1.48 -5.94 -22.59
N THR A 444 -2.02 -6.27 -23.75
CA THR A 444 -3.45 -6.55 -23.95
C THR A 444 -3.64 -7.93 -24.59
N ILE A 445 -4.87 -8.44 -24.56
CA ILE A 445 -5.25 -9.64 -25.33
C ILE A 445 -5.05 -9.49 -26.85
N HIS A 446 -4.83 -8.28 -27.34
CA HIS A 446 -4.58 -7.95 -28.75
C HIS A 446 -3.09 -7.67 -29.06
N GLY A 447 -2.21 -7.73 -28.06
CA GLY A 447 -0.77 -7.47 -28.18
C GLY A 447 -0.28 -6.33 -27.29
N GLN A 448 1.00 -5.98 -27.43
CA GLN A 448 1.68 -4.99 -26.61
C GLN A 448 1.58 -3.59 -27.22
N THR A 449 1.30 -2.58 -26.39
CA THR A 449 1.41 -1.17 -26.76
C THR A 449 2.46 -0.48 -25.91
N PHE A 450 3.38 0.22 -26.56
CA PHE A 450 4.46 0.97 -25.92
C PHE A 450 4.18 2.48 -25.99
N LEU A 451 4.31 3.17 -24.85
CA LEU A 451 4.11 4.61 -24.72
C LEU A 451 5.26 5.21 -23.91
N ILE A 452 5.71 6.42 -24.24
CA ILE A 452 6.83 7.10 -23.57
C ILE A 452 6.34 8.34 -22.84
N ALA A 453 6.72 8.48 -21.57
CA ALA A 453 6.41 9.64 -20.74
C ALA A 453 7.56 10.67 -20.80
N ASP A 454 7.24 11.95 -20.58
CA ASP A 454 8.24 13.03 -20.61
C ASP A 454 9.26 12.96 -19.46
N SER A 455 8.92 12.29 -18.34
CA SER A 455 9.81 12.09 -17.18
C SER A 455 9.43 10.84 -16.38
N TRP A 456 10.33 10.34 -15.52
CA TRP A 456 10.07 9.21 -14.63
C TRP A 456 8.95 9.50 -13.62
N GLU A 457 8.84 10.76 -13.16
CA GLU A 457 7.74 11.18 -12.30
C GLU A 457 6.40 11.10 -13.06
N TYR A 458 6.37 11.55 -14.32
CA TYR A 458 5.17 11.48 -15.15
C TYR A 458 4.81 10.03 -15.53
N LEU A 459 5.82 9.18 -15.73
CA LEU A 459 5.65 7.73 -15.93
C LEU A 459 4.88 7.09 -14.76
N ASP A 460 5.33 7.33 -13.53
CA ASP A 460 4.65 6.82 -12.34
C ASP A 460 3.19 7.27 -12.31
N THR A 461 2.87 8.54 -12.62
CA THR A 461 1.48 9.01 -12.60
C THR A 461 0.56 8.28 -13.58
N TRP A 462 1.09 7.85 -14.73
CA TRP A 462 0.33 7.10 -15.73
C TRP A 462 0.21 5.62 -15.34
N LEU A 463 1.31 5.02 -14.87
CA LEU A 463 1.29 3.64 -14.34
C LEU A 463 0.29 3.51 -13.19
N ASP A 464 0.35 4.42 -12.21
CA ASP A 464 -0.55 4.48 -11.07
C ASP A 464 -2.01 4.64 -11.53
N ALA A 465 -2.30 5.63 -12.39
CA ALA A 465 -3.66 5.90 -12.85
C ALA A 465 -4.27 4.71 -13.63
N ILE A 466 -3.56 4.14 -14.61
CA ILE A 466 -4.06 3.02 -15.42
C ILE A 466 -4.29 1.78 -14.55
N ARG A 467 -3.35 1.46 -13.63
CA ARG A 467 -3.49 0.33 -12.70
C ARG A 467 -4.65 0.51 -11.73
N LEU A 468 -4.91 1.73 -11.25
CA LEU A 468 -6.07 2.03 -10.41
C LEU A 468 -7.39 1.80 -11.17
N VAL A 469 -7.52 2.29 -12.41
CA VAL A 469 -8.73 2.06 -13.23
C VAL A 469 -8.93 0.56 -13.50
N TYR A 470 -7.87 -0.15 -13.91
CA TYR A 470 -7.91 -1.60 -14.11
C TYR A 470 -8.33 -2.35 -12.83
N THR A 471 -7.82 -1.95 -11.67
CA THR A 471 -8.19 -2.57 -10.39
C THR A 471 -9.65 -2.33 -10.03
N ILE A 472 -10.16 -1.12 -10.27
CA ILE A 472 -11.57 -0.75 -10.07
C ILE A 472 -12.47 -1.58 -10.99
N PHE A 473 -12.08 -1.76 -12.26
CA PHE A 473 -12.75 -2.63 -13.21
C PHE A 473 -12.76 -4.09 -12.74
N ALA A 474 -11.59 -4.65 -12.39
CA ALA A 474 -11.44 -6.02 -11.90
C ALA A 474 -12.18 -6.29 -10.57
N ARG A 475 -12.50 -5.25 -9.79
CA ARG A 475 -13.35 -5.32 -8.59
C ARG A 475 -14.84 -5.05 -8.86
N GLY A 476 -15.26 -4.92 -10.11
CA GLY A 476 -16.66 -4.66 -10.49
C GLY A 476 -17.17 -3.30 -10.00
N LYS A 477 -16.33 -2.27 -10.03
CA LYS A 477 -16.63 -0.90 -9.56
C LYS A 477 -16.55 0.17 -10.66
N THR A 478 -16.51 -0.24 -11.92
CA THR A 478 -16.49 0.64 -13.10
C THR A 478 -17.59 1.71 -13.06
N ASP A 479 -18.83 1.33 -12.79
CA ASP A 479 -19.98 2.25 -12.73
C ASP A 479 -19.84 3.32 -11.64
N VAL A 480 -19.18 2.97 -10.51
CA VAL A 480 -18.92 3.92 -9.43
C VAL A 480 -17.90 4.95 -9.90
N LEU A 481 -16.81 4.51 -10.54
CA LEU A 481 -15.82 5.43 -11.13
C LEU A 481 -16.43 6.28 -12.26
N ALA A 482 -17.30 5.70 -13.09
CA ALA A 482 -18.05 6.41 -14.11
C ALA A 482 -18.83 7.57 -13.49
N GLY A 483 -19.69 7.30 -12.50
CA GLY A 483 -20.46 8.34 -11.79
C GLY A 483 -19.60 9.42 -11.13
N ILE A 484 -18.41 9.07 -10.61
CA ILE A 484 -17.46 10.07 -10.08
C ILE A 484 -17.04 11.06 -11.19
N ILE A 485 -16.63 10.55 -12.35
CA ILE A 485 -16.02 11.37 -13.41
C ILE A 485 -17.03 12.01 -14.37
N THR A 486 -18.19 11.39 -14.63
CA THR A 486 -19.23 11.96 -15.51
C THR A 486 -20.18 12.91 -14.77
N GLY A 487 -20.42 12.66 -13.48
CA GLY A 487 -21.45 13.36 -12.68
C GLY A 487 -22.79 12.67 -12.65
#